data_AF-A0A953PI47-F1
#
_entry.id   AF-A0A953PI47-F1
#
_cell.length_a   1.000
_cell.length_b   1.000
_cell.length_c   1.000
_cell.angle_alpha   90.00
_cell.angle_beta   90.00
_cell.angle_gamma   90.00
#
_symmetry.space_group_name_H-M   'P 1'
#
loop_
_entity.id
_entity.type
_entity.pdbx_description
1 polymer ?
#
loop_
_entity_poly.entity_id
_entity_poly.type
_entity_poly.pdbx_seq_one_letter_code
_entity_poly.pdbx_strand_id
1 'polypeptide(L)'
;MATTGALRSRRSAAQRHALASVEREIRSYDHAGGRKYLRDFYDAYRSYESVLESAQVRAAIANAEIALIADYHALPSSQRYLAALIRDAEVHRRPVVLGVETIFSRDQHIVEEWWCGEIDEAELRQRIRFDLDWGYDWAPFYELLSAARECGVALYGLDCMPREDLRKIGARDRHAAGKLAEIRRRHPDALVLVLFGESHLAPRHLPAQVRMALPEDRVLTVLQNVDALYWNAAGEKLDHVEAVQVAGDVLCVFNATPLEKYENYRLYLNRWVRDQNGAPDLGPTVYNLIDGLVRFLEINLYSPHNTTQPRLLVDSVPEVYSRNSDALLRRLLSRKGFSAAQRRAMLHRVRERGSAYLPPLNAFYVRRFDMTSTAEDAARFLHHACRGLPARANGTAHQPRGPQDAFFAAVLEHALACFGSRILHPARPAFRDADLQELYELTCEDLEQRTALPYPDVAAVLVHVLHLRDVLRKEGGHGQGVERTVEPADRRLRRVGEQRRGRSGGRAVGIGVHPGEIVTAGRRRQRDRAREHALPTPLPRQQ
;
A
#
# COMPACT_ATOMS: atom_id res chain seq x y z
N MET A 1 -2.08 63.67 9.96
CA MET A 1 -1.57 62.44 9.33
C MET A 1 -1.39 61.38 10.41
N ALA A 2 -1.90 60.16 10.23
CA ALA A 2 -1.69 59.09 11.21
C ALA A 2 -0.23 58.63 11.17
N THR A 3 0.38 58.38 12.33
CA THR A 3 1.73 57.84 12.42
C THR A 3 1.79 56.42 11.85
N THR A 4 2.93 56.00 11.30
CA THR A 4 3.12 54.67 10.70
C THR A 4 2.74 53.55 11.69
N GLY A 5 3.04 53.72 12.98
CA GLY A 5 2.63 52.80 14.05
C GLY A 5 1.11 52.72 14.26
N ALA A 6 0.39 53.84 14.17
CA ALA A 6 -1.07 53.86 14.30
C ALA A 6 -1.76 53.19 13.10
N LEU A 7 -1.21 53.35 11.90
CA LEU A 7 -1.71 52.66 10.69
C LEU A 7 -1.48 51.15 10.76
N ARG A 8 -0.28 50.70 11.21
CA ARG A 8 0.02 49.28 11.42
C ARG A 8 -0.92 48.64 12.45
N SER A 9 -1.14 49.31 13.58
CA SER A 9 -2.07 48.83 14.62
C SER A 9 -3.50 48.67 14.11
N ARG A 10 -4.02 49.65 13.36
CA ARG A 10 -5.36 49.57 12.74
C ARG A 10 -5.46 48.45 11.71
N ARG A 11 -4.43 48.22 10.89
CA ARG A 11 -4.38 47.12 9.91
C ARG A 11 -4.45 45.76 10.61
N SER A 12 -3.60 45.54 11.62
CA SER A 12 -3.58 44.29 12.38
C SER A 12 -4.89 44.05 13.16
N ALA A 13 -5.55 45.11 13.64
CA ALA A 13 -6.87 44.99 14.27
C ALA A 13 -7.97 44.57 13.27
N ALA A 14 -7.98 45.16 12.07
CA ALA A 14 -8.93 44.80 11.02
C ALA A 14 -8.77 43.34 10.56
N GLN A 15 -7.52 42.89 10.34
CA GLN A 15 -7.24 41.50 9.96
C GLN A 15 -7.64 40.52 11.07
N ARG A 16 -7.37 40.83 12.34
CA ARG A 16 -7.81 39.99 13.47
C ARG A 16 -9.32 39.90 13.59
N HIS A 17 -10.04 40.99 13.32
CA HIS A 17 -11.51 40.98 13.32
C HIS A 17 -12.07 40.08 12.21
N ALA A 18 -11.53 40.19 10.98
CA ALA A 18 -11.92 39.32 9.87
C ALA A 18 -11.62 37.84 10.19
N LEU A 19 -10.42 37.56 10.70
CA LEU A 19 -9.98 36.23 11.10
C LEU A 19 -10.92 35.59 12.14
N ALA A 20 -11.32 36.35 13.16
CA ALA A 20 -12.25 35.88 14.18
C ALA A 20 -13.63 35.48 13.61
N SER A 21 -14.03 36.01 12.45
CA SER A 21 -15.24 35.55 11.76
C SER A 21 -15.03 34.20 11.07
N VAL A 22 -13.92 34.05 10.35
CA VAL A 22 -13.54 32.82 9.63
C VAL A 22 -13.34 31.66 10.60
N GLU A 23 -12.63 31.88 11.71
CA GLU A 23 -12.42 30.85 12.73
C GLU A 23 -13.73 30.38 13.37
N ARG A 24 -14.71 31.28 13.57
CA ARG A 24 -16.02 30.89 14.10
C ARG A 24 -16.76 29.97 13.13
N GLU A 25 -16.68 30.22 11.83
CA GLU A 25 -17.26 29.34 10.81
C GLU A 25 -16.53 27.98 10.79
N ILE A 26 -15.19 27.96 10.77
CA ILE A 26 -14.40 26.72 10.81
C ILE A 26 -14.74 25.86 12.03
N ARG A 27 -14.79 26.46 13.24
CA ARG A 27 -15.09 25.72 14.48
C ARG A 27 -16.48 25.11 14.50
N SER A 28 -17.40 25.58 13.65
CA SER A 28 -18.74 24.99 13.53
C SER A 28 -18.75 23.69 12.72
N TYR A 29 -17.74 23.47 11.86
CA TYR A 29 -17.58 22.26 11.04
C TYR A 29 -16.48 21.32 11.55
N ASP A 30 -15.42 21.87 12.14
CA ASP A 30 -14.25 21.12 12.61
C ASP A 30 -13.97 21.36 14.10
N HIS A 31 -14.15 20.31 14.90
CA HIS A 31 -13.90 20.32 16.34
C HIS A 31 -12.52 19.74 16.73
N ALA A 32 -11.66 19.42 15.76
CA ALA A 32 -10.40 18.72 16.00
C ALA A 32 -9.34 19.55 16.76
N GLY A 33 -9.46 20.89 16.80
CA GLY A 33 -8.49 21.78 17.44
C GLY A 33 -8.19 21.48 18.92
N GLY A 34 -9.08 20.75 19.61
CA GLY A 34 -8.90 20.29 20.99
C GLY A 34 -8.06 19.01 21.15
N ARG A 35 -7.39 18.50 20.12
CA ARG A 35 -6.58 17.28 20.22
C ARG A 35 -5.15 17.62 20.69
N LYS A 36 -4.59 16.79 21.56
CA LYS A 36 -3.25 17.00 22.16
C LYS A 36 -2.18 17.25 21.09
N TYR A 37 -2.17 16.44 20.03
CA TYR A 37 -1.20 16.54 18.95
C TYR A 37 -1.22 17.92 18.27
N LEU A 38 -2.39 18.48 17.97
CA LEU A 38 -2.48 19.83 17.40
C LEU A 38 -2.05 20.90 18.41
N ARG A 39 -2.46 20.76 19.68
CA ARG A 39 -2.03 21.69 20.74
C ARG A 39 -0.52 21.71 20.93
N ASP A 40 0.13 20.54 20.91
CA ASP A 40 1.59 20.44 21.07
C ASP A 40 2.32 21.31 20.02
N PHE A 41 1.79 21.43 18.80
CA PHE A 41 2.30 22.33 17.76
C PHE A 41 2.05 23.82 18.08
N TYR A 42 0.79 24.20 18.32
CA TYR A 42 0.43 25.61 18.59
C TYR A 42 1.06 26.17 19.87
N ASP A 43 1.27 25.33 20.88
CA ASP A 43 1.88 25.71 22.15
C ASP A 43 3.40 25.85 22.05
N ALA A 44 4.05 25.13 21.13
CA ALA A 44 5.50 25.14 20.98
C ALA A 44 6.03 26.44 20.36
N TYR A 45 5.24 27.12 19.52
CA TYR A 45 5.73 28.20 18.66
C TYR A 45 4.98 29.51 18.90
N ARG A 46 5.34 30.20 19.98
CA ARG A 46 4.68 31.45 20.41
C ARG A 46 5.55 32.70 20.37
N SER A 47 6.86 32.54 20.31
CA SER A 47 7.85 33.61 20.29
C SER A 47 9.01 33.24 19.38
N TYR A 48 9.82 34.23 19.02
CA TYR A 48 11.03 34.06 18.21
C TYR A 48 12.19 34.85 18.84
N GLU A 49 13.42 34.45 18.50
CA GLU A 49 14.67 35.06 18.99
C GLU A 49 15.07 36.29 18.18
N SER A 50 14.92 36.25 16.85
CA SER A 50 15.29 37.36 15.97
C SER A 50 14.56 37.34 14.63
N VAL A 51 14.61 38.45 13.89
CA VAL A 51 14.14 38.56 12.50
C VAL A 51 15.24 38.07 11.55
N LEU A 52 14.83 37.38 10.48
CA LEU A 52 15.72 36.87 9.43
C LEU A 52 15.41 37.52 8.08
N GLU A 53 16.46 37.77 7.30
CA GLU A 53 16.38 38.08 5.88
C GLU A 53 16.23 36.80 5.05
N SER A 54 15.60 36.92 3.87
CA SER A 54 15.43 35.80 2.93
C SER A 54 16.73 35.04 2.61
N ALA A 55 17.87 35.73 2.49
CA ALA A 55 19.17 35.09 2.23
C ALA A 55 19.64 34.22 3.40
N GLN A 56 19.36 34.64 4.64
CA GLN A 56 19.72 33.87 5.83
C GLN A 56 18.90 32.58 5.92
N VAL A 57 17.62 32.63 5.53
CA VAL A 57 16.75 31.45 5.46
C VAL A 57 17.28 30.44 4.45
N ARG A 58 17.59 30.89 3.22
CA ARG A 58 18.13 30.00 2.18
C ARG A 58 19.47 29.38 2.58
N ALA A 59 20.37 30.17 3.15
CA ALA A 59 21.65 29.67 3.64
C ALA A 59 21.47 28.62 4.76
N ALA A 60 20.54 28.85 5.70
CA ALA A 60 20.24 27.88 6.75
C ALA A 60 19.73 26.55 6.18
N ILE A 61 18.80 26.61 5.21
CA ILE A 61 18.28 25.43 4.52
C ILE A 61 19.39 24.71 3.76
N ALA A 62 20.19 25.43 2.97
CA ALA A 62 21.27 24.84 2.17
C ALA A 62 22.32 24.12 3.03
N ASN A 63 22.54 24.58 4.27
CA ASN A 63 23.50 24.01 5.22
C ASN A 63 22.97 22.83 6.06
N ALA A 64 21.65 22.55 6.05
CA ALA A 64 21.05 21.45 6.81
C ALA A 64 21.10 20.13 6.02
N GLU A 65 21.38 18.97 6.61
CA GLU A 65 21.27 17.69 5.91
C GLU A 65 19.80 17.35 5.58
N ILE A 66 18.89 17.73 6.47
CA ILE A 66 17.45 17.55 6.31
C ILE A 66 16.73 18.84 6.69
N ALA A 67 15.89 19.37 5.79
CA ALA A 67 14.99 20.46 6.09
C ALA A 67 13.53 19.95 6.11
N LEU A 68 12.87 20.04 7.26
CA LEU A 68 11.46 19.72 7.44
C LEU A 68 10.64 21.00 7.25
N ILE A 69 9.92 21.11 6.13
CA ILE A 69 9.13 22.27 5.74
C ILE A 69 7.64 22.01 6.05
N ALA A 70 7.05 22.91 6.84
CA ALA A 70 5.65 22.82 7.28
C ALA A 70 4.69 23.05 6.11
N ASP A 71 3.73 22.16 5.94
CA ASP A 71 2.66 22.31 4.97
C ASP A 71 1.35 22.63 5.65
N TYR A 72 0.69 23.70 5.20
CA TYR A 72 -0.73 23.86 5.46
C TYR A 72 -1.46 23.47 4.18
N HIS A 73 -1.95 22.25 4.11
CA HIS A 73 -2.42 21.64 2.85
C HIS A 73 -3.47 22.45 2.10
N ALA A 74 -4.29 23.22 2.83
CA ALA A 74 -5.29 24.09 2.20
C ALA A 74 -4.68 25.33 1.53
N LEU A 75 -3.46 25.75 1.89
CA LEU A 75 -2.88 27.01 1.47
C LEU A 75 -1.88 26.82 0.31
N PRO A 76 -2.20 27.30 -0.91
CA PRO A 76 -1.34 27.16 -2.08
C PRO A 76 0.09 27.72 -1.93
N SER A 77 0.26 28.78 -1.13
CA SER A 77 1.56 29.40 -0.93
C SER A 77 2.53 28.48 -0.19
N SER A 78 2.04 27.53 0.61
CA SER A 78 2.89 26.56 1.33
C SER A 78 3.63 25.63 0.37
N GLN A 79 2.95 25.10 -0.65
CA GLN A 79 3.58 24.22 -1.63
C GLN A 79 4.42 25.03 -2.64
N ARG A 80 3.92 26.19 -3.06
CA ARG A 80 4.65 27.09 -3.98
C ARG A 80 5.95 27.64 -3.40
N TYR A 81 5.99 27.89 -2.09
CA TYR A 81 7.22 28.29 -1.41
C TYR A 81 8.32 27.24 -1.60
N LEU A 82 8.00 25.96 -1.38
CA LEU A 82 8.97 24.88 -1.61
C LEU A 82 9.29 24.68 -3.10
N ALA A 83 8.31 24.85 -3.99
CA ALA A 83 8.57 24.81 -5.43
C ALA A 83 9.55 25.91 -5.89
N ALA A 84 9.43 27.12 -5.34
CA ALA A 84 10.36 28.21 -5.59
C ALA A 84 11.75 27.92 -4.99
N LEU A 85 11.80 27.37 -3.78
CA LEU A 85 13.05 26.97 -3.13
C LEU A 85 13.80 25.89 -3.94
N ILE A 86 13.10 24.90 -4.49
CA ILE A 86 13.70 23.87 -5.36
C ILE A 86 14.29 24.46 -6.64
N ARG A 87 13.74 25.57 -7.15
CA ARG A 87 14.28 26.26 -8.33
C ARG A 87 15.44 27.20 -8.00
N ASP A 88 15.72 27.44 -6.72
CA ASP A 88 16.79 28.33 -6.29
C ASP A 88 18.16 27.65 -6.45
N ALA A 89 19.12 28.32 -7.09
CA ALA A 89 20.46 27.77 -7.29
C ALA A 89 21.22 27.53 -5.97
N GLU A 90 20.88 28.24 -4.89
CA GLU A 90 21.57 28.15 -3.60
C GLU A 90 21.40 26.77 -2.94
N VAL A 91 20.25 26.10 -3.14
CA VAL A 91 20.03 24.75 -2.59
C VAL A 91 20.71 23.65 -3.40
N HIS A 92 21.11 23.93 -4.64
CA HIS A 92 21.80 22.98 -5.55
C HIS A 92 23.32 22.97 -5.41
N ARG A 93 23.87 23.51 -4.30
CA ARG A 93 25.30 23.37 -3.96
C ARG A 93 25.73 21.93 -3.72
N ARG A 94 24.76 21.03 -3.55
CA ARG A 94 24.88 19.57 -3.47
C ARG A 94 23.61 18.93 -4.07
N PRO A 95 23.58 17.62 -4.31
CA PRO A 95 22.36 16.94 -4.77
C PRO A 95 21.18 17.23 -3.84
N VAL A 96 19.98 17.36 -4.40
CA VAL A 96 18.75 17.60 -3.64
C VAL A 96 17.79 16.44 -3.85
N VAL A 97 17.10 16.07 -2.77
CA VAL A 97 16.02 15.08 -2.78
C VAL A 97 14.78 15.70 -2.13
N LEU A 98 13.60 15.42 -2.70
CA LEU A 98 12.32 15.86 -2.17
C LEU A 98 11.55 14.67 -1.60
N GLY A 99 11.11 14.78 -0.35
CA GLY A 99 10.11 13.89 0.25
C GLY A 99 8.80 14.64 0.51
N VAL A 100 7.65 14.02 0.22
CA VAL A 100 6.33 14.65 0.44
C VAL A 100 5.39 13.74 1.22
N GLU A 101 4.63 14.32 2.15
CA GLU A 101 3.56 13.60 2.86
C GLU A 101 2.43 13.20 1.93
N THR A 102 2.15 13.99 0.89
CA THR A 102 0.99 13.82 0.02
C THR A 102 1.00 12.58 -0.86
N ILE A 103 2.10 11.82 -0.83
CA ILE A 103 2.25 10.54 -1.53
C ILE A 103 2.61 9.48 -0.50
N PHE A 104 1.88 8.37 -0.51
CA PHE A 104 2.23 7.24 0.34
C PHE A 104 3.50 6.56 -0.15
N SER A 105 4.30 6.03 0.76
CA SER A 105 5.52 5.28 0.40
C SER A 105 5.23 4.04 -0.46
N ARG A 106 4.05 3.41 -0.32
CA ARG A 106 3.60 2.31 -1.21
C ARG A 106 3.41 2.74 -2.67
N ASP A 107 3.13 4.02 -2.90
CA ASP A 107 2.81 4.60 -4.20
C ASP A 107 4.07 5.14 -4.92
N GLN A 108 5.26 4.87 -4.38
CA GLN A 108 6.54 5.30 -4.96
C GLN A 108 6.70 4.88 -6.43
N HIS A 109 6.24 3.68 -6.79
CA HIS A 109 6.29 3.18 -8.16
C HIS A 109 5.46 4.02 -9.14
N ILE A 110 4.34 4.60 -8.70
CA ILE A 110 3.50 5.49 -9.52
C ILE A 110 4.26 6.78 -9.83
N VAL A 111 4.97 7.32 -8.83
CA VAL A 111 5.83 8.50 -8.99
C VAL A 111 6.94 8.22 -10.00
N GLU A 112 7.57 7.06 -9.93
CA GLU A 112 8.64 6.65 -10.85
C GLU A 112 8.12 6.51 -12.29
N GLU A 113 6.94 5.91 -12.49
CA GLU A 113 6.25 5.84 -13.79
C GLU A 113 5.97 7.25 -14.34
N TRP A 114 5.49 8.19 -13.52
CA TRP A 114 5.24 9.56 -13.95
C TRP A 114 6.56 10.29 -14.27
N TRP A 115 7.57 10.11 -13.43
CA TRP A 115 8.88 10.75 -13.56
C TRP A 115 9.56 10.40 -14.89
N CYS A 116 9.48 9.13 -15.30
CA CYS A 116 10.00 8.67 -16.60
C CYS A 116 9.07 8.94 -17.79
N GLY A 117 7.85 9.45 -17.55
CA GLY A 117 6.88 9.79 -18.60
C GLY A 117 6.03 8.62 -19.10
N GLU A 118 5.98 7.52 -18.36
CA GLU A 118 5.08 6.39 -18.66
C GLU A 118 3.61 6.70 -18.38
N ILE A 119 3.34 7.59 -17.43
CA ILE A 119 2.00 8.09 -17.11
C ILE A 119 1.97 9.62 -17.09
N ASP A 120 0.82 10.20 -17.41
CA ASP A 120 0.59 11.65 -17.40
C ASP A 120 0.14 12.16 -16.02
N GLU A 121 -0.07 13.48 -15.92
CA GLU A 121 -0.54 14.16 -14.71
C GLU A 121 -1.88 13.62 -14.21
N ALA A 122 -2.83 13.37 -15.12
CA ALA A 122 -4.18 12.95 -14.75
C ALA A 122 -4.16 11.54 -14.17
N GLU A 123 -3.38 10.64 -14.77
CA GLU A 123 -3.18 9.28 -14.26
C GLU A 123 -2.40 9.29 -12.93
N LEU A 124 -1.39 10.15 -12.77
CA LEU A 124 -0.68 10.33 -11.50
C LEU A 124 -1.68 10.72 -10.38
N ARG A 125 -2.42 11.81 -10.57
CA ARG A 125 -3.42 12.32 -9.60
C ARG A 125 -4.44 11.24 -9.22
N GLN A 126 -4.92 10.48 -10.20
CA GLN A 126 -5.88 9.41 -10.00
C GLN A 126 -5.29 8.24 -9.20
N ARG A 127 -4.07 7.77 -9.56
CA ARG A 127 -3.48 6.56 -8.97
C ARG A 127 -2.94 6.78 -7.56
N ILE A 128 -2.40 7.96 -7.26
CA ILE A 128 -2.09 8.34 -5.86
C ILE A 128 -3.33 8.74 -5.06
N ARG A 129 -4.51 8.70 -5.70
CA ARG A 129 -5.82 8.94 -5.09
C ARG A 129 -5.91 10.31 -4.40
N PHE A 130 -5.28 11.33 -4.97
CA PHE A 130 -5.12 12.65 -4.33
C PHE A 130 -6.48 13.25 -3.91
N ASP A 131 -7.47 13.20 -4.79
CA ASP A 131 -8.80 13.77 -4.51
C ASP A 131 -9.54 13.06 -3.37
N LEU A 132 -9.32 11.75 -3.20
CA LEU A 132 -9.97 10.94 -2.17
C LEU A 132 -9.24 11.04 -0.84
N ASP A 133 -7.92 10.95 -0.87
CA ASP A 133 -7.10 10.83 0.34
C ASP A 133 -6.70 12.21 0.88
N TRP A 134 -6.72 13.27 0.06
CA TRP A 134 -6.37 14.65 0.45
C TRP A 134 -7.51 15.65 0.23
N GLY A 135 -8.13 15.63 -0.95
CA GLY A 135 -9.28 16.49 -1.26
C GLY A 135 -8.99 18.00 -1.32
N TYR A 136 -7.71 18.39 -1.36
CA TYR A 136 -7.26 19.78 -1.53
C TYR A 136 -7.07 20.12 -3.03
N ASP A 137 -6.70 21.35 -3.35
CA ASP A 137 -6.40 21.72 -4.74
C ASP A 137 -5.13 21.02 -5.22
N TRP A 138 -5.23 20.45 -6.41
CA TRP A 138 -4.17 19.68 -7.05
C TRP A 138 -3.07 20.58 -7.61
N ALA A 139 -3.43 21.74 -8.15
CA ALA A 139 -2.50 22.56 -8.94
C ALA A 139 -1.25 23.00 -8.15
N PRO A 140 -1.35 23.55 -6.93
CA PRO A 140 -0.16 23.99 -6.17
C PRO A 140 0.76 22.82 -5.80
N PHE A 141 0.16 21.66 -5.52
CA PHE A 141 0.92 20.45 -5.23
C PHE A 141 1.62 19.91 -6.48
N TYR A 142 0.93 19.89 -7.63
CA TYR A 142 1.53 19.47 -8.88
C TYR A 142 2.61 20.43 -9.38
N GLU A 143 2.47 21.74 -9.13
CA GLU A 143 3.53 22.73 -9.37
C GLU A 143 4.83 22.36 -8.62
N LEU A 144 4.73 21.86 -7.39
CA LEU A 144 5.87 21.36 -6.61
C LEU A 144 6.49 20.09 -7.23
N LEU A 145 5.66 19.10 -7.57
CA LEU A 145 6.15 17.88 -8.21
C LEU A 145 6.86 18.19 -9.54
N SER A 146 6.26 19.06 -10.34
CA SER A 146 6.79 19.49 -11.64
C SER A 146 8.11 20.25 -11.47
N ALA A 147 8.21 21.15 -10.49
CA ALA A 147 9.47 21.84 -10.18
C ALA A 147 10.58 20.84 -9.82
N ALA A 148 10.27 19.81 -9.03
CA ALA A 148 11.23 18.77 -8.71
C ALA A 148 11.71 18.03 -9.97
N ARG A 149 10.78 17.66 -10.86
CA ARG A 149 11.07 16.99 -12.13
C ARG A 149 11.89 17.84 -13.09
N GLU A 150 11.54 19.11 -13.25
CA GLU A 150 12.26 20.10 -14.06
C GLU A 150 13.71 20.27 -13.58
N CYS A 151 13.93 20.28 -12.27
CA CYS A 151 15.25 20.44 -11.66
C CYS A 151 16.01 19.11 -11.46
N GLY A 152 15.47 17.96 -11.86
CA GLY A 152 16.11 16.66 -11.68
C GLY A 152 16.22 16.19 -10.22
N VAL A 153 15.38 16.71 -9.32
CA VAL A 153 15.34 16.38 -7.90
C VAL A 153 14.55 15.10 -7.66
N ALA A 154 15.21 14.04 -7.18
CA ALA A 154 14.55 12.76 -6.91
C ALA A 154 13.40 12.93 -5.90
N LEU A 155 12.27 12.27 -6.16
CA LEU A 155 11.02 12.45 -5.41
C LEU A 155 10.61 11.18 -4.66
N TYR A 156 10.22 11.35 -3.39
CA TYR A 156 9.81 10.26 -2.51
C TYR A 156 8.48 10.52 -1.79
N GLY A 157 7.61 9.50 -1.77
CA GLY A 157 6.44 9.49 -0.89
C GLY A 157 6.80 9.05 0.52
N LEU A 158 6.31 9.76 1.55
CA LEU A 158 6.70 9.56 2.94
C LEU A 158 5.58 9.07 3.87
N ASP A 159 4.31 9.22 3.47
CA ASP A 159 3.20 8.90 4.35
C ASP A 159 2.82 7.40 4.30
N CYS A 160 2.03 6.98 5.29
CA CYS A 160 1.47 5.63 5.37
C CYS A 160 0.05 5.65 5.94
N MET A 161 -0.74 4.61 5.64
CA MET A 161 -2.06 4.42 6.22
C MET A 161 -1.99 3.95 7.69
N PRO A 162 -3.06 4.13 8.51
CA PRO A 162 -4.27 4.90 8.22
C PRO A 162 -4.09 6.39 8.59
N ARG A 163 -4.74 7.27 7.84
CA ARG A 163 -4.71 8.72 8.08
C ARG A 163 -5.84 9.22 8.98
N GLU A 164 -7.00 8.58 8.92
CA GLU A 164 -8.21 9.00 9.64
C GLU A 164 -8.10 8.76 11.16
N ASP A 165 -7.20 7.88 11.60
CA ASP A 165 -7.01 7.58 13.02
C ASP A 165 -5.86 8.40 13.62
N LEU A 166 -6.17 9.60 14.13
CA LEU A 166 -5.16 10.44 14.79
C LEU A 166 -4.54 9.79 16.04
N ARG A 167 -5.09 8.69 16.60
CA ARG A 167 -4.40 7.94 17.67
C ARG A 167 -3.13 7.25 17.16
N LYS A 168 -3.05 7.01 15.84
CA LYS A 168 -1.93 6.40 15.15
C LYS A 168 -1.02 7.42 14.47
N ILE A 169 -1.23 8.72 14.65
CA ILE A 169 -0.42 9.76 13.99
C ILE A 169 1.07 9.63 14.32
N GLY A 170 1.43 9.25 15.55
CA GLY A 170 2.82 9.00 15.91
C GLY A 170 3.44 7.78 15.23
N ALA A 171 2.64 6.82 14.73
CA ALA A 171 3.15 5.75 13.87
C ALA A 171 3.54 6.27 12.49
N ARG A 172 2.81 7.28 11.96
CA ARG A 172 3.16 7.98 10.71
C ARG A 172 4.46 8.76 10.87
N ASP A 173 4.69 9.43 12.00
CA ASP A 173 5.97 10.09 12.29
C ASP A 173 7.15 9.12 12.27
N ARG A 174 7.01 7.98 12.98
CA ARG A 174 8.04 6.94 13.03
C ARG A 174 8.29 6.34 11.65
N HIS A 175 7.22 6.12 10.88
CA HIS A 175 7.30 5.63 9.52
C HIS A 175 8.08 6.60 8.62
N ALA A 176 7.66 7.87 8.57
CA ALA A 176 8.32 8.91 7.78
C ALA A 176 9.80 9.07 8.18
N ALA A 177 10.13 9.06 9.47
CA ALA A 177 11.52 9.07 9.94
C ALA A 177 12.32 7.85 9.44
N GLY A 178 11.72 6.66 9.45
CA GLY A 178 12.31 5.45 8.87
C GLY A 178 12.57 5.57 7.35
N LYS A 179 11.62 6.16 6.61
CA LYS A 179 11.78 6.43 5.17
C LYS A 179 12.86 7.47 4.91
N LEU A 180 12.93 8.53 5.71
CA LEU A 180 14.01 9.51 5.61
C LEU A 180 15.38 8.87 5.86
N ALA A 181 15.49 7.95 6.82
CA ALA A 181 16.73 7.18 7.00
C ALA A 181 17.07 6.27 5.81
N GLU A 182 16.08 5.70 5.11
CA GLU A 182 16.28 4.98 3.85
C GLU A 182 16.78 5.91 2.74
N ILE A 183 16.17 7.09 2.60
CA ILE A 183 16.55 8.10 1.62
C ILE A 183 17.98 8.59 1.87
N ARG A 184 18.34 8.91 3.12
CA ARG A 184 19.68 9.34 3.51
C ARG A 184 20.75 8.29 3.22
N ARG A 185 20.47 7.01 3.47
CA ARG A 185 21.40 5.92 3.08
C ARG A 185 21.59 5.82 1.57
N ARG A 186 20.55 6.10 0.79
CA ARG A 186 20.62 6.07 -0.69
C ARG A 186 21.31 7.31 -1.26
N HIS A 187 21.19 8.45 -0.58
CA HIS A 187 21.67 9.75 -1.01
C HIS A 187 22.47 10.45 0.09
N PRO A 188 23.64 9.89 0.51
CA PRO A 188 24.36 10.34 1.71
C PRO A 188 24.84 11.79 1.65
N ASP A 189 25.10 12.32 0.45
CA ASP A 189 25.59 13.70 0.27
C ASP A 189 24.47 14.70 -0.10
N ALA A 190 23.22 14.25 -0.19
CA ALA A 190 22.12 15.09 -0.62
C ALA A 190 21.51 15.92 0.53
N LEU A 191 21.05 17.13 0.21
CA LEU A 191 20.08 17.87 1.01
C LEU A 191 18.70 17.22 0.82
N VAL A 192 18.08 16.77 1.91
CA VAL A 192 16.71 16.22 1.87
C VAL A 192 15.71 17.30 2.29
N LEU A 193 14.95 17.81 1.33
CA LEU A 193 13.82 18.71 1.56
C LEU A 193 12.56 17.86 1.80
N VAL A 194 11.80 18.17 2.84
CA VAL A 194 10.63 17.39 3.25
C VAL A 194 9.43 18.29 3.42
N LEU A 195 8.36 18.09 2.65
CA LEU A 195 7.09 18.78 2.85
C LEU A 195 6.15 17.90 3.67
N PHE A 196 5.77 18.36 4.87
CA PHE A 196 4.91 17.61 5.77
C PHE A 196 3.98 18.55 6.55
N GLY A 197 2.76 18.10 6.83
CA GLY A 197 1.70 18.86 7.49
C GLY A 197 2.18 19.53 8.77
N GLU A 198 1.85 20.80 8.96
CA GLU A 198 2.45 21.65 9.99
C GLU A 198 2.41 21.03 11.40
N SER A 199 1.32 20.34 11.74
CA SER A 199 1.16 19.70 13.05
C SER A 199 2.21 18.61 13.34
N HIS A 200 2.78 17.98 12.32
CA HIS A 200 3.86 17.02 12.46
C HIS A 200 5.19 17.64 12.86
N LEU A 201 5.35 18.96 12.70
CA LEU A 201 6.60 19.64 12.95
C LEU A 201 6.77 20.15 14.38
N ALA A 202 5.84 19.85 15.30
CA ALA A 202 6.06 20.15 16.71
C ALA A 202 7.33 19.43 17.23
N PRO A 203 8.04 19.99 18.23
CA PRO A 203 9.38 19.50 18.60
C PRO A 203 9.45 18.02 18.97
N ARG A 204 8.39 17.46 19.56
CA ARG A 204 8.30 16.06 20.03
C ARG A 204 7.69 15.08 19.00
N HIS A 205 7.34 15.55 17.81
CA HIS A 205 6.71 14.75 16.75
C HIS A 205 7.76 14.27 15.74
N LEU A 206 7.53 14.45 14.44
CA LEU A 206 8.44 14.04 13.37
C LEU A 206 9.88 14.54 13.57
N PRO A 207 10.15 15.81 13.94
CA PRO A 207 11.52 16.27 14.18
C PRO A 207 12.28 15.44 15.22
N ALA A 208 11.62 15.02 16.31
CA ALA A 208 12.25 14.16 17.31
C ALA A 208 12.52 12.76 16.76
N GLN A 209 11.58 12.18 16.01
CA GLN A 209 11.76 10.86 15.39
C GLN A 209 12.91 10.84 14.38
N VAL A 210 13.04 11.91 13.57
CA VAL A 210 14.14 12.04 12.60
C VAL A 210 15.49 12.14 13.31
N ARG A 211 15.63 13.02 14.32
CA ARG A 211 16.89 13.13 15.09
C ARG A 211 17.25 11.84 15.81
N MET A 212 16.26 11.08 16.29
CA MET A 212 16.50 9.76 16.88
C MET A 212 16.98 8.73 15.85
N ALA A 213 16.46 8.76 14.62
CA ALA A 213 16.85 7.85 13.56
C ALA A 213 18.18 8.23 12.88
N LEU A 214 18.52 9.52 12.90
CA LEU A 214 19.64 10.13 12.18
C LEU A 214 20.34 11.16 13.10
N PRO A 215 21.05 10.71 14.16
CA PRO A 215 21.63 11.60 15.17
C PRO A 215 22.76 12.50 14.65
N GLU A 216 23.41 12.12 13.55
CA GLU A 216 24.53 12.86 12.96
C GLU A 216 24.09 13.93 11.93
N ASP A 217 22.85 13.85 11.43
CA ASP A 217 22.34 14.79 10.41
C ASP A 217 21.82 16.07 11.11
N ARG A 218 22.18 17.26 10.60
CA ARG A 218 21.58 18.52 11.05
C ARG A 218 20.18 18.63 10.46
N VAL A 219 19.19 18.50 11.33
CA VAL A 219 17.77 18.63 11.01
C VAL A 219 17.33 20.07 11.29
N LEU A 220 16.87 20.78 10.25
CA LEU A 220 16.28 22.11 10.34
C LEU A 220 14.76 22.02 10.20
N THR A 221 14.01 22.67 11.10
CA THR A 221 12.56 22.83 10.97
C THR A 221 12.24 24.21 10.38
N VAL A 222 11.53 24.22 9.25
CA VAL A 222 11.07 25.42 8.55
C VAL A 222 9.55 25.50 8.65
N LEU A 223 9.07 26.32 9.58
CA LEU A 223 7.65 26.59 9.77
C LEU A 223 7.15 27.59 8.71
N GLN A 224 5.85 27.53 8.39
CA GLN A 224 5.22 28.47 7.47
C GLN A 224 4.00 29.10 8.14
N ASN A 225 3.92 30.43 8.13
CA ASN A 225 2.72 31.20 8.49
C ASN A 225 2.12 30.83 9.87
N VAL A 226 2.96 30.65 10.90
CA VAL A 226 2.48 30.40 12.26
C VAL A 226 1.89 31.67 12.85
N ASP A 227 0.59 31.65 13.17
CA ASP A 227 -0.18 32.83 13.57
C ASP A 227 0.45 33.64 14.70
N ALA A 228 0.85 32.97 15.79
CA ALA A 228 1.44 33.65 16.95
C ALA A 228 2.72 34.41 16.58
N LEU A 229 3.55 33.79 15.74
CA LEU A 229 4.79 34.40 15.25
C LEU A 229 4.49 35.56 14.28
N TYR A 230 3.52 35.38 13.38
CA TYR A 230 3.09 36.42 12.44
C TYR A 230 2.60 37.68 13.18
N TRP A 231 1.75 37.51 14.20
CA TRP A 231 1.21 38.66 14.94
C TRP A 231 2.27 39.38 15.78
N ASN A 232 3.24 38.64 16.31
CA ASN A 232 4.38 39.25 16.99
C ASN A 232 5.27 40.02 16.00
N ALA A 233 5.58 39.41 14.85
CA ALA A 233 6.38 40.03 13.79
C ALA A 233 5.71 41.29 13.20
N ALA A 234 4.37 41.32 13.14
CA ALA A 234 3.62 42.50 12.71
C ALA A 234 3.79 43.73 13.66
N GLY A 235 4.30 43.50 14.88
CA GLY A 235 4.66 44.55 15.83
C GLY A 235 6.07 45.12 15.66
N GLU A 236 6.89 44.54 14.78
CA GLU A 236 8.27 44.97 14.55
C GLU A 236 8.35 46.37 13.92
N LYS A 237 9.52 47.00 14.07
CA LYS A 237 9.79 48.32 13.46
C LYS A 237 9.91 48.25 11.93
N LEU A 238 10.33 47.10 11.40
CA LEU A 238 10.40 46.84 9.96
C LEU A 238 9.01 46.90 9.32
N ASP A 239 8.92 47.41 8.08
CA ASP A 239 7.65 47.48 7.34
C ASP A 239 7.15 46.10 6.90
N HIS A 240 8.08 45.18 6.65
CA HIS A 240 7.82 43.80 6.25
C HIS A 240 8.84 42.87 6.90
N VAL A 241 8.33 41.80 7.54
CA VAL A 241 9.14 40.73 8.10
C VAL A 241 8.85 39.48 7.27
N GLU A 242 9.87 38.98 6.57
CA GLU A 242 9.74 37.80 5.71
C GLU A 242 9.91 36.50 6.48
N ALA A 243 10.76 36.51 7.51
CA ALA A 243 11.05 35.33 8.32
C ALA A 243 11.57 35.69 9.72
N VAL A 244 11.52 34.73 10.63
CA VAL A 244 12.04 34.84 12.00
C VAL A 244 12.76 33.56 12.42
N GLN A 245 13.80 33.70 13.24
CA GLN A 245 14.48 32.59 13.92
C GLN A 245 13.72 32.27 15.22
N VAL A 246 13.13 31.08 15.32
CA VAL A 246 12.35 30.65 16.49
C VAL A 246 13.24 30.05 17.57
N ALA A 247 14.20 29.22 17.16
CA ALA A 247 15.25 28.62 17.97
C ALA A 247 16.40 28.22 17.03
N GLY A 248 17.57 27.83 17.53
CA GLY A 248 18.77 27.56 16.70
C GLY A 248 18.55 26.67 15.46
N ASP A 249 17.65 25.67 15.53
CA ASP A 249 17.30 24.75 14.44
C ASP A 249 15.84 24.86 13.98
N VAL A 250 15.18 25.97 14.30
CA VAL A 250 13.79 26.24 13.91
C VAL A 250 13.65 27.68 13.41
N LEU A 251 13.15 27.83 12.19
CA LEU A 251 12.79 29.12 11.61
C LEU A 251 11.34 29.14 11.12
N CYS A 252 10.76 30.32 10.95
CA CYS A 252 9.42 30.48 10.39
C CYS A 252 9.45 31.51 9.25
N VAL A 253 8.85 31.16 8.11
CA VAL A 253 8.67 32.07 6.98
C VAL A 253 7.22 32.54 6.86
N PHE A 254 7.03 33.76 6.37
CA PHE A 254 5.73 34.38 6.15
C PHE A 254 5.50 34.61 4.66
N ASN A 255 4.85 33.66 4.00
CA ASN A 255 4.44 33.76 2.59
C ASN A 255 2.93 33.92 2.40
N ALA A 256 2.17 33.94 3.50
CA ALA A 256 0.77 34.29 3.53
C ALA A 256 0.41 34.88 4.90
N THR A 257 -0.70 35.60 4.93
CA THR A 257 -1.32 36.06 6.17
C THR A 257 -2.16 34.94 6.83
N PRO A 258 -2.36 34.98 8.15
CA PRO A 258 -3.30 34.07 8.81
C PRO A 258 -4.70 34.11 8.18
N LEU A 259 -5.17 35.29 7.76
CA LEU A 259 -6.49 35.40 7.11
C LEU A 259 -6.57 34.57 5.81
N GLU A 260 -5.55 34.66 4.95
CA GLU A 260 -5.48 33.83 3.72
C GLU A 260 -5.41 32.34 4.05
N LYS A 261 -4.61 31.96 5.06
CA LYS A 261 -4.51 30.57 5.55
C LYS A 261 -5.88 30.00 5.91
N TYR A 262 -6.65 30.68 6.75
CA TYR A 262 -7.94 30.18 7.20
C TYR A 262 -9.06 30.31 6.17
N GLU A 263 -9.06 31.35 5.32
CA GLU A 263 -10.05 31.46 4.23
C GLU A 263 -9.92 30.29 3.25
N ASN A 264 -8.69 29.93 2.88
CA ASN A 264 -8.48 28.76 2.02
C ASN A 264 -9.05 27.48 2.69
N TYR A 265 -8.78 27.25 3.98
CA TYR A 265 -9.33 26.09 4.68
C TYR A 265 -10.86 26.09 4.72
N ARG A 266 -11.47 27.24 4.99
CA ARG A 266 -12.93 27.42 5.00
C ARG A 266 -13.55 27.08 3.63
N LEU A 267 -12.90 27.42 2.52
CA LEU A 267 -13.36 27.05 1.18
C LEU A 267 -13.38 25.53 0.97
N TYR A 268 -12.37 24.80 1.47
CA TYR A 268 -12.36 23.33 1.37
C TYR A 268 -13.40 22.66 2.25
N LEU A 269 -13.61 23.13 3.48
CA LEU A 269 -14.69 22.62 4.34
C LEU A 269 -16.04 22.72 3.64
N ASN A 270 -16.31 23.86 2.99
CA ASN A 270 -17.52 24.06 2.20
C ASN A 270 -17.62 23.12 0.98
N ARG A 271 -16.49 22.79 0.34
CA ARG A 271 -16.45 21.85 -0.79
C ARG A 271 -16.70 20.41 -0.35
N TRP A 272 -16.03 19.94 0.71
CA TRP A 272 -16.17 18.58 1.23
C TRP A 272 -17.58 18.28 1.71
N VAL A 273 -18.30 19.27 2.25
CA VAL A 273 -19.72 19.12 2.61
C VAL A 273 -20.60 18.87 1.39
N ARG A 274 -20.25 19.43 0.21
CA ARG A 274 -21.07 19.39 -1.01
C ARG A 274 -20.77 18.20 -1.93
N ASP A 275 -19.56 17.67 -1.91
CA ASP A 275 -19.05 16.71 -2.91
C ASP A 275 -19.37 15.23 -2.58
N GLN A 276 -20.64 14.94 -2.25
CA GLN A 276 -21.10 13.59 -1.90
C GLN A 276 -21.63 12.76 -3.08
N ASN A 277 -21.56 13.28 -4.32
CA ASN A 277 -22.27 12.72 -5.47
C ASN A 277 -21.42 11.79 -6.37
N GLY A 278 -20.41 11.11 -5.80
CA GLY A 278 -19.60 10.13 -6.50
C GLY A 278 -20.12 8.69 -6.36
N ALA A 279 -19.79 7.82 -7.31
CA ALA A 279 -19.88 6.36 -7.12
C ALA A 279 -19.06 5.94 -5.87
N PRO A 280 -19.34 4.80 -5.20
CA PRO A 280 -18.63 4.41 -3.98
C PRO A 280 -17.18 3.99 -4.25
N ASP A 281 -16.23 4.36 -3.37
CA ASP A 281 -14.85 3.88 -3.42
C ASP A 281 -14.73 2.55 -2.67
N LEU A 282 -14.12 1.56 -3.31
CA LEU A 282 -13.95 0.22 -2.73
C LEU A 282 -12.55 0.03 -2.13
N GLY A 283 -11.65 1.00 -2.28
CA GLY A 283 -10.33 1.01 -1.63
C GLY A 283 -10.41 0.74 -0.12
N PRO A 284 -11.16 1.56 0.66
CA PRO A 284 -11.34 1.35 2.10
C PRO A 284 -11.87 -0.05 2.44
N THR A 285 -12.81 -0.57 1.66
CA THR A 285 -13.36 -1.91 1.85
C THR A 285 -12.28 -2.98 1.70
N VAL A 286 -11.47 -2.93 0.62
CA VAL A 286 -10.37 -3.88 0.41
C VAL A 286 -9.34 -3.78 1.54
N TYR A 287 -8.94 -2.57 1.93
CA TYR A 287 -7.98 -2.37 3.01
C TYR A 287 -8.49 -2.88 4.35
N ASN A 288 -9.79 -2.71 4.66
CA ASN A 288 -10.40 -3.26 5.87
C ASN A 288 -10.39 -4.79 5.90
N LEU A 289 -10.56 -5.46 4.76
CA LEU A 289 -10.44 -6.92 4.67
C LEU A 289 -9.00 -7.39 4.92
N ILE A 290 -8.03 -6.69 4.33
CA ILE A 290 -6.59 -6.95 4.55
C ILE A 290 -6.26 -6.74 6.05
N ASP A 291 -6.65 -5.61 6.62
CA ASP A 291 -6.46 -5.29 8.04
C ASP A 291 -7.11 -6.32 8.96
N GLY A 292 -8.30 -6.81 8.62
CA GLY A 292 -8.99 -7.87 9.37
C GLY A 292 -8.17 -9.16 9.43
N LEU A 293 -7.60 -9.59 8.30
CA LEU A 293 -6.74 -10.77 8.25
C LEU A 293 -5.40 -10.55 8.94
N VAL A 294 -4.78 -9.38 8.74
CA VAL A 294 -3.53 -9.02 9.40
C VAL A 294 -3.67 -9.04 10.92
N ARG A 295 -4.78 -8.49 11.45
CA ARG A 295 -5.08 -8.57 12.89
C ARG A 295 -5.32 -10.00 13.35
N PHE A 296 -6.08 -10.79 12.60
CA PHE A 296 -6.33 -12.19 12.94
C PHE A 296 -5.03 -13.03 12.99
N LEU A 297 -4.09 -12.74 12.08
CA LEU A 297 -2.80 -13.41 11.99
C LEU A 297 -1.71 -12.76 12.87
N GLU A 298 -2.06 -11.73 13.64
CA GLU A 298 -1.13 -10.98 14.50
C GLU A 298 0.09 -10.40 13.77
N ILE A 299 -0.07 -10.02 12.51
CA ILE A 299 0.99 -9.39 11.70
C ILE A 299 1.10 -7.91 12.07
N ASN A 300 2.30 -7.44 12.38
CA ASN A 300 2.54 -6.01 12.60
C ASN A 300 2.83 -5.29 11.27
N LEU A 301 1.86 -4.51 10.77
CA LEU A 301 1.97 -3.72 9.53
C LEU A 301 3.18 -2.77 9.48
N TYR A 302 3.64 -2.29 10.64
CA TYR A 302 4.72 -1.31 10.76
C TYR A 302 6.03 -1.94 11.23
N SER A 303 6.17 -3.28 11.15
CA SER A 303 7.38 -3.92 11.64
C SER A 303 8.62 -3.46 10.84
N PRO A 304 9.68 -2.95 11.50
CA PRO A 304 10.92 -2.58 10.83
C PRO A 304 11.81 -3.80 10.52
N HIS A 305 11.43 -5.01 10.98
CA HIS A 305 12.23 -6.22 10.85
C HIS A 305 11.52 -7.27 9.99
N ASN A 306 12.28 -7.91 9.12
CA ASN A 306 11.80 -8.99 8.25
C ASN A 306 12.16 -10.34 8.90
N THR A 307 11.35 -10.80 9.85
CA THR A 307 11.54 -12.11 10.52
C THR A 307 10.53 -13.13 9.98
N THR A 308 9.57 -13.58 10.79
CA THR A 308 8.43 -14.40 10.34
C THR A 308 7.35 -13.58 9.64
N GLN A 309 7.49 -12.25 9.62
CA GLN A 309 6.56 -11.31 9.00
C GLN A 309 7.28 -10.35 8.04
N PRO A 310 6.57 -9.81 7.04
CA PRO A 310 7.11 -8.82 6.12
C PRO A 310 7.51 -7.52 6.83
N ARG A 311 8.65 -6.94 6.42
CA ARG A 311 9.06 -5.60 6.84
C ARG A 311 8.18 -4.54 6.17
N LEU A 312 7.65 -3.61 6.98
CA LEU A 312 6.81 -2.48 6.56
C LEU A 312 5.72 -2.91 5.55
N LEU A 313 4.91 -3.90 5.92
CA LEU A 313 3.80 -4.38 5.07
C LEU A 313 2.86 -3.26 4.63
N VAL A 314 2.75 -2.19 5.42
CA VAL A 314 1.99 -0.97 5.06
C VAL A 314 2.45 -0.36 3.72
N ASP A 315 3.74 -0.48 3.38
CA ASP A 315 4.34 -0.02 2.12
C ASP A 315 4.07 -0.97 0.95
N SER A 316 3.51 -2.15 1.22
CA SER A 316 3.20 -3.15 0.20
C SER A 316 1.71 -3.33 -0.03
N VAL A 317 0.86 -2.55 0.62
CA VAL A 317 -0.60 -2.60 0.42
C VAL A 317 -0.92 -2.27 -1.05
N PRO A 318 -1.82 -3.01 -1.72
CA PRO A 318 -1.98 -2.95 -3.17
C PRO A 318 -2.77 -1.72 -3.63
N GLU A 319 -2.52 -1.28 -4.87
CA GLU A 319 -3.41 -0.32 -5.56
C GLU A 319 -4.81 -0.91 -5.72
N VAL A 320 -5.88 -0.11 -5.55
CA VAL A 320 -7.26 -0.58 -5.74
C VAL A 320 -7.94 0.17 -6.87
N TYR A 321 -8.12 -0.55 -7.98
CA TYR A 321 -8.81 -0.10 -9.17
C TYR A 321 -10.32 -0.37 -9.04
N SER A 322 -11.02 0.59 -8.45
CA SER A 322 -12.49 0.67 -8.38
C SER A 322 -13.05 1.42 -9.59
N ARG A 323 -14.25 1.09 -10.06
CA ARG A 323 -15.01 1.90 -11.05
C ARG A 323 -14.39 1.96 -12.46
N ASN A 324 -13.54 1.00 -12.80
CA ASN A 324 -12.78 1.03 -14.04
C ASN A 324 -13.41 0.18 -15.14
N SER A 325 -13.16 0.58 -16.40
CA SER A 325 -13.69 -0.12 -17.57
C SER A 325 -12.90 -1.42 -17.84
N ASP A 326 -13.54 -2.36 -18.53
CA ASP A 326 -12.86 -3.55 -19.08
C ASP A 326 -11.64 -3.17 -19.95
N ALA A 327 -11.62 -1.96 -20.53
CA ALA A 327 -10.47 -1.43 -21.24
C ALA A 327 -9.27 -1.18 -20.30
N LEU A 328 -9.49 -0.62 -19.10
CA LEU A 328 -8.42 -0.49 -18.12
C LEU A 328 -7.91 -1.86 -17.68
N LEU A 329 -8.79 -2.82 -17.40
CA LEU A 329 -8.34 -4.18 -17.04
C LEU A 329 -7.45 -4.77 -18.14
N ARG A 330 -7.84 -4.62 -19.42
CA ARG A 330 -7.01 -5.06 -20.55
C ARG A 330 -5.67 -4.33 -20.60
N ARG A 331 -5.65 -3.02 -20.32
CA ARG A 331 -4.42 -2.21 -20.24
C ARG A 331 -3.50 -2.66 -19.11
N LEU A 332 -4.05 -2.94 -17.92
CA LEU A 332 -3.29 -3.47 -16.78
C LEU A 332 -2.71 -4.84 -17.13
N LEU A 333 -3.52 -5.72 -17.71
CA LEU A 333 -3.09 -7.07 -18.12
C LEU A 333 -2.09 -7.05 -19.30
N SER A 334 -2.04 -5.97 -20.08
CA SER A 334 -1.02 -5.82 -21.13
C SER A 334 0.34 -5.38 -20.62
N ARG A 335 0.44 -4.89 -19.36
CA ARG A 335 1.72 -4.57 -18.70
C ARG A 335 2.59 -5.83 -18.54
N LYS A 336 3.89 -5.62 -18.25
CA LYS A 336 4.86 -6.72 -18.04
C LYS A 336 4.37 -7.65 -16.91
N GLY A 337 4.65 -8.95 -17.05
CA GLY A 337 4.37 -9.95 -16.01
C GLY A 337 3.13 -10.83 -16.20
N PHE A 338 2.41 -10.70 -17.34
CA PHE A 338 1.30 -11.60 -17.69
C PHE A 338 1.51 -12.30 -19.04
N SER A 339 1.45 -13.63 -19.05
CA SER A 339 1.35 -14.45 -20.27
C SER A 339 -0.04 -14.39 -20.90
N ALA A 340 -0.17 -14.74 -22.19
CA ALA A 340 -1.46 -14.76 -22.89
C ALA A 340 -2.50 -15.67 -22.20
N ALA A 341 -2.07 -16.80 -21.65
CA ALA A 341 -2.94 -17.70 -20.87
C ALA A 341 -3.40 -17.04 -19.56
N GLN A 342 -2.50 -16.41 -18.82
CA GLN A 342 -2.84 -15.69 -17.58
C GLN A 342 -3.80 -14.52 -17.83
N ARG A 343 -3.61 -13.78 -18.92
CA ARG A 343 -4.53 -12.69 -19.31
C ARG A 343 -5.95 -13.20 -19.53
N ARG A 344 -6.11 -14.28 -20.29
CA ARG A 344 -7.43 -14.90 -20.54
C ARG A 344 -8.06 -15.40 -19.23
N ALA A 345 -7.30 -16.12 -18.42
CA ALA A 345 -7.76 -16.64 -17.14
C ALA A 345 -8.21 -15.53 -16.18
N MET A 346 -7.46 -14.41 -16.13
CA MET A 346 -7.79 -13.29 -15.25
C MET A 346 -9.04 -12.53 -15.71
N LEU A 347 -9.20 -12.31 -17.03
CA LEU A 347 -10.42 -11.74 -17.59
C LEU A 347 -11.65 -12.59 -17.27
N HIS A 348 -11.54 -13.92 -17.39
CA HIS A 348 -12.59 -14.84 -17.01
C HIS A 348 -12.93 -14.73 -15.51
N ARG A 349 -11.89 -14.77 -14.66
CA ARG A 349 -12.04 -14.67 -13.20
C ARG A 349 -12.79 -13.41 -12.78
N VAL A 350 -12.44 -12.24 -13.31
CA VAL A 350 -13.12 -10.96 -12.99
C VAL A 350 -14.57 -10.94 -13.49
N ARG A 351 -14.86 -11.61 -14.61
CA ARG A 351 -16.23 -11.73 -15.14
C ARG A 351 -17.10 -12.58 -14.21
N GLU A 352 -16.59 -13.70 -13.73
CA GLU A 352 -17.33 -14.60 -12.85
C GLU A 352 -17.43 -14.05 -11.42
N ARG A 353 -16.27 -13.70 -10.84
CA ARG A 353 -16.12 -13.40 -9.41
C ARG A 353 -16.31 -11.93 -9.07
N GLY A 354 -16.30 -11.05 -10.06
CA GLY A 354 -16.47 -9.60 -9.87
C GLY A 354 -15.19 -8.86 -9.49
N SER A 355 -14.22 -9.53 -8.86
CA SER A 355 -12.91 -8.97 -8.48
C SER A 355 -11.77 -9.95 -8.73
N ALA A 356 -10.55 -9.42 -8.77
CA ALA A 356 -9.31 -10.19 -8.76
C ALA A 356 -8.15 -9.39 -8.16
N TYR A 357 -7.30 -10.06 -7.37
CA TYR A 357 -5.94 -9.58 -7.10
C TYR A 357 -5.02 -9.92 -8.27
N LEU A 358 -4.16 -8.97 -8.63
CA LEU A 358 -3.20 -9.02 -9.74
C LEU A 358 -1.77 -9.03 -9.18
N PRO A 359 -1.20 -10.21 -8.84
CA PRO A 359 0.12 -10.29 -8.19
C PRO A 359 1.28 -9.59 -8.93
N PRO A 360 1.40 -9.65 -10.28
CA PRO A 360 2.49 -8.95 -10.97
C PRO A 360 2.49 -7.43 -10.78
N LEU A 361 1.33 -6.84 -10.52
CA LEU A 361 1.15 -5.39 -10.38
C LEU A 361 0.93 -4.96 -8.93
N ASN A 362 0.81 -5.92 -8.01
CA ASN A 362 0.32 -5.67 -6.66
C ASN A 362 -0.95 -4.79 -6.65
N ALA A 363 -1.96 -5.19 -7.41
CA ALA A 363 -3.17 -4.40 -7.61
C ALA A 363 -4.45 -5.22 -7.47
N PHE A 364 -5.51 -4.63 -6.91
CA PHE A 364 -6.87 -5.15 -6.95
C PHE A 364 -7.61 -4.51 -8.11
N TYR A 365 -8.28 -5.34 -8.91
CA TYR A 365 -9.30 -4.88 -9.84
C TYR A 365 -10.67 -5.29 -9.35
N VAL A 366 -11.56 -4.32 -9.12
CA VAL A 366 -12.90 -4.58 -8.59
C VAL A 366 -13.94 -4.01 -9.55
N ARG A 367 -14.54 -4.91 -10.36
CA ARG A 367 -15.66 -4.59 -11.26
C ARG A 367 -16.98 -4.58 -10.52
N ARG A 368 -17.18 -5.57 -9.67
CA ARG A 368 -18.33 -5.72 -8.77
C ARG A 368 -17.82 -6.28 -7.46
N PHE A 369 -18.19 -5.65 -6.36
CA PHE A 369 -17.85 -6.18 -5.04
C PHE A 369 -18.59 -7.49 -4.78
N ASP A 370 -17.84 -8.53 -4.47
CA ASP A 370 -18.32 -9.80 -3.91
C ASP A 370 -17.49 -10.11 -2.67
N MET A 371 -18.16 -10.34 -1.53
CA MET A 371 -17.50 -10.50 -0.24
C MET A 371 -16.57 -11.72 -0.24
N THR A 372 -17.04 -12.86 -0.75
CA THR A 372 -16.27 -14.11 -0.74
C THR A 372 -15.02 -13.99 -1.62
N SER A 373 -15.17 -13.53 -2.85
CA SER A 373 -14.08 -13.43 -3.81
C SER A 373 -13.05 -12.38 -3.40
N THR A 374 -13.50 -11.23 -2.92
CA THR A 374 -12.60 -10.16 -2.47
C THR A 374 -11.84 -10.57 -1.21
N ALA A 375 -12.47 -11.30 -0.29
CA ALA A 375 -11.79 -11.83 0.88
C ALA A 375 -10.77 -12.94 0.53
N GLU A 376 -11.08 -13.79 -0.46
CA GLU A 376 -10.09 -14.74 -1.01
C GLU A 376 -8.89 -13.99 -1.60
N ASP A 377 -9.14 -12.92 -2.36
CA ASP A 377 -8.08 -12.11 -2.96
C ASP A 377 -7.24 -11.34 -1.93
N ALA A 378 -7.85 -10.86 -0.83
CA ALA A 378 -7.13 -10.26 0.29
C ALA A 378 -6.14 -11.25 0.93
N ALA A 379 -6.56 -12.52 1.09
CA ALA A 379 -5.69 -13.57 1.57
C ALA A 379 -4.60 -13.96 0.56
N ARG A 380 -4.89 -13.95 -0.75
CA ARG A 380 -3.85 -14.11 -1.79
C ARG A 380 -2.83 -12.99 -1.72
N PHE A 381 -3.27 -11.73 -1.60
CA PHE A 381 -2.36 -10.61 -1.38
C PHE A 381 -1.43 -10.86 -0.19
N LEU A 382 -1.94 -11.26 0.97
CA LEU A 382 -1.11 -11.53 2.14
C LEU A 382 -0.14 -12.70 1.93
N HIS A 383 -0.58 -13.79 1.30
CA HIS A 383 0.32 -14.89 0.92
C HIS A 383 1.52 -14.37 0.12
N HIS A 384 1.22 -13.51 -0.85
CA HIS A 384 2.18 -12.90 -1.74
C HIS A 384 3.09 -11.89 -1.02
N ALA A 385 2.53 -11.00 -0.21
CA ALA A 385 3.27 -9.98 0.53
C ALA A 385 4.24 -10.61 1.56
N CYS A 386 3.81 -11.65 2.28
CA CYS A 386 4.67 -12.40 3.21
C CYS A 386 5.80 -13.18 2.51
N ARG A 387 5.72 -13.35 1.18
CA ARG A 387 6.78 -13.92 0.33
C ARG A 387 7.66 -12.84 -0.33
N GLY A 388 7.46 -11.57 0.01
CA GLY A 388 8.22 -10.43 -0.50
C GLY A 388 7.75 -9.90 -1.84
N LEU A 389 6.43 -9.82 -2.07
CA LEU A 389 5.91 -9.38 -3.36
C LEU A 389 6.08 -7.88 -3.67
N PRO A 390 6.28 -7.53 -4.96
CA PRO A 390 6.79 -8.38 -6.03
C PRO A 390 8.28 -8.11 -6.27
N ALA A 391 9.13 -9.09 -5.97
CA ALA A 391 10.44 -9.20 -6.61
C ALA A 391 10.31 -9.53 -8.12
N ARG A 392 9.59 -8.70 -8.92
CA ARG A 392 9.32 -8.96 -10.36
C ARG A 392 9.94 -7.98 -11.34
N ALA A 393 10.65 -6.95 -10.91
CA ALA A 393 11.54 -6.19 -11.80
C ALA A 393 12.96 -6.78 -11.87
N ASN A 394 13.47 -7.39 -10.79
CA ASN A 394 14.89 -7.79 -10.68
C ASN A 394 15.16 -9.31 -10.54
N GLY A 395 14.21 -10.18 -10.89
CA GLY A 395 14.50 -11.58 -11.21
C GLY A 395 14.85 -12.55 -10.07
N THR A 396 14.75 -12.18 -8.80
CA THR A 396 15.20 -13.01 -7.65
C THR A 396 14.11 -13.84 -6.97
N ALA A 397 12.91 -13.96 -7.54
CA ALA A 397 11.87 -14.79 -6.95
C ALA A 397 12.25 -16.29 -6.97
N HIS A 398 12.01 -16.99 -5.86
CA HIS A 398 12.01 -18.47 -5.83
C HIS A 398 10.92 -18.98 -6.78
N GLN A 399 11.30 -19.21 -8.04
CA GLN A 399 10.41 -19.88 -8.97
C GLN A 399 10.23 -21.33 -8.52
N PRO A 400 9.06 -21.93 -8.74
CA PRO A 400 8.87 -23.35 -8.53
C PRO A 400 9.98 -24.12 -9.26
N ARG A 401 10.67 -25.05 -8.58
CA ARG A 401 11.81 -25.77 -9.18
C ARG A 401 11.35 -26.80 -10.21
N GLY A 402 10.04 -27.00 -10.34
CA GLY A 402 9.38 -27.78 -11.38
C GLY A 402 7.85 -27.74 -11.30
N PRO A 403 7.14 -28.50 -12.16
CA PRO A 403 5.67 -28.51 -12.23
C PRO A 403 4.98 -28.96 -10.93
N GLN A 404 5.59 -29.89 -10.18
CA GLN A 404 5.05 -30.37 -8.90
C GLN A 404 5.06 -29.27 -7.83
N ASP A 405 6.18 -28.55 -7.70
CA ASP A 405 6.28 -27.41 -6.79
C ASP A 405 5.27 -26.32 -7.17
N ALA A 406 5.05 -26.08 -8.47
CA ALA A 406 4.09 -25.10 -8.95
C ALA A 406 2.66 -25.50 -8.57
N PHE A 407 2.33 -26.78 -8.69
CA PHE A 407 1.05 -27.33 -8.26
C PHE A 407 0.84 -27.16 -6.75
N PHE A 408 1.78 -27.59 -5.91
CA PHE A 408 1.63 -27.48 -4.45
C PHE A 408 1.61 -26.02 -3.97
N ALA A 409 2.40 -25.14 -4.59
CA ALA A 409 2.35 -23.71 -4.30
C ALA A 409 0.95 -23.14 -4.61
N ALA A 410 0.35 -23.51 -5.74
CA ALA A 410 -1.00 -23.09 -6.09
C ALA A 410 -2.04 -23.65 -5.11
N VAL A 411 -1.93 -24.93 -4.71
CA VAL A 411 -2.83 -25.55 -3.72
C VAL A 411 -2.78 -24.80 -2.40
N LEU A 412 -1.58 -24.46 -1.90
CA LEU A 412 -1.42 -23.69 -0.65
C LEU A 412 -2.00 -22.28 -0.76
N GLU A 413 -1.77 -21.57 -1.87
CA GLU A 413 -2.37 -20.27 -2.13
C GLU A 413 -3.90 -20.35 -2.14
N HIS A 414 -4.48 -21.37 -2.79
CA HIS A 414 -5.93 -21.60 -2.82
C HIS A 414 -6.50 -21.96 -1.45
N ALA A 415 -5.80 -22.78 -0.66
CA ALA A 415 -6.20 -23.13 0.70
C ALA A 415 -6.20 -21.91 1.61
N LEU A 416 -5.16 -21.07 1.55
CA LEU A 416 -5.08 -19.81 2.28
C LEU A 416 -6.17 -18.83 1.87
N ALA A 417 -6.47 -18.74 0.57
CA ALA A 417 -7.56 -17.91 0.07
C ALA A 417 -8.92 -18.35 0.65
N CYS A 418 -9.19 -19.65 0.61
CA CYS A 418 -10.40 -20.22 1.21
C CYS A 418 -10.46 -19.97 2.72
N PHE A 419 -9.38 -20.22 3.44
CA PHE A 419 -9.27 -19.97 4.88
C PHE A 419 -9.54 -18.50 5.23
N GLY A 420 -8.83 -17.57 4.60
CA GLY A 420 -8.98 -16.13 4.86
C GLY A 420 -10.39 -15.62 4.57
N SER A 421 -11.02 -16.09 3.50
CA SER A 421 -12.41 -15.72 3.23
C SER A 421 -13.40 -16.28 4.25
N ARG A 422 -13.16 -17.45 4.88
CA ARG A 422 -14.04 -17.97 5.94
C ARG A 422 -13.88 -17.20 7.25
N ILE A 423 -12.69 -16.64 7.50
CA ILE A 423 -12.46 -15.72 8.62
C ILE A 423 -13.26 -14.43 8.41
N LEU A 424 -13.11 -13.82 7.24
CA LEU A 424 -13.72 -12.52 6.93
C LEU A 424 -15.22 -12.61 6.61
N HIS A 425 -15.68 -13.74 6.09
CA HIS A 425 -17.07 -14.03 5.76
C HIS A 425 -17.51 -15.35 6.41
N PRO A 426 -17.83 -15.37 7.72
CA PRO A 426 -18.18 -16.60 8.44
C PRO A 426 -19.42 -17.33 7.89
N ALA A 427 -20.34 -16.59 7.26
CA ALA A 427 -21.51 -17.15 6.60
C ALA A 427 -21.18 -17.89 5.29
N ARG A 428 -19.94 -17.81 4.78
CA ARG A 428 -19.49 -18.57 3.60
C ARG A 428 -19.72 -20.07 3.86
N PRO A 429 -20.51 -20.76 3.03
CA PRO A 429 -20.67 -22.20 3.14
C PRO A 429 -19.31 -22.89 3.05
N ALA A 430 -19.05 -23.79 4.00
CA ALA A 430 -17.93 -24.72 3.87
C ALA A 430 -18.23 -25.65 2.70
N PHE A 431 -17.20 -25.99 1.93
CA PHE A 431 -17.31 -27.02 0.90
C PHE A 431 -17.69 -28.36 1.56
N ARG A 432 -18.79 -28.95 1.13
CA ARG A 432 -19.38 -30.19 1.67
C ARG A 432 -19.21 -31.32 0.67
N ASP A 433 -19.34 -32.56 1.16
CA ASP A 433 -19.34 -33.73 0.27
C ASP A 433 -20.48 -33.69 -0.75
N ALA A 434 -21.61 -33.10 -0.37
CA ALA A 434 -22.74 -32.91 -1.27
C ALA A 434 -22.36 -32.04 -2.49
N ASP A 435 -21.46 -31.07 -2.32
CA ASP A 435 -21.00 -30.20 -3.40
C ASP A 435 -20.09 -30.97 -4.38
N LEU A 436 -19.28 -31.92 -3.89
CA LEU A 436 -18.53 -32.86 -4.75
C LEU A 436 -19.45 -33.81 -5.50
N GLN A 437 -20.52 -34.26 -4.84
CA GLN A 437 -21.48 -35.16 -5.44
C GLN A 437 -22.30 -34.45 -6.52
N GLU A 438 -22.72 -33.20 -6.30
CA GLU A 438 -23.37 -32.37 -7.31
C GLU A 438 -22.50 -32.22 -8.57
N LEU A 439 -21.20 -31.99 -8.41
CA LEU A 439 -20.26 -31.95 -9.54
C LEU A 439 -20.21 -33.28 -10.29
N TYR A 440 -20.34 -34.42 -9.61
CA TYR A 440 -20.36 -35.74 -10.24
C TYR A 440 -21.68 -36.03 -10.99
N GLU A 441 -22.75 -35.33 -10.62
CA GLU A 441 -24.09 -35.45 -11.20
C GLU A 441 -24.29 -34.56 -12.45
N LEU A 442 -23.41 -33.58 -12.67
CA LEU A 442 -23.41 -32.73 -13.86
C LEU A 442 -23.15 -33.52 -15.16
N THR A 443 -23.66 -33.00 -16.28
CA THR A 443 -23.38 -33.55 -17.60
C THR A 443 -21.92 -33.29 -18.01
N CYS A 444 -21.42 -34.00 -19.03
CA CYS A 444 -20.08 -33.76 -19.56
C CYS A 444 -19.92 -32.30 -20.04
N GLU A 445 -20.92 -31.79 -20.75
CA GLU A 445 -20.93 -30.42 -21.27
C GLU A 445 -20.96 -29.39 -20.14
N ASP A 446 -21.77 -29.61 -19.10
CA ASP A 446 -21.82 -28.71 -17.95
C ASP A 446 -20.51 -28.72 -17.14
N LEU A 447 -19.87 -29.89 -17.01
CA LEU A 447 -18.56 -30.00 -16.35
C LEU A 447 -17.47 -29.26 -17.10
N GLU A 448 -17.42 -29.41 -18.42
CA GLU A 448 -16.45 -28.71 -19.26
C GLU A 448 -16.69 -27.20 -19.23
N GLN A 449 -17.94 -26.74 -19.25
CA GLN A 449 -18.27 -25.32 -19.13
C GLN A 449 -17.92 -24.74 -17.76
N ARG A 450 -18.23 -25.46 -16.67
CA ARG A 450 -18.09 -24.96 -15.29
C ARG A 450 -16.62 -24.99 -14.80
N THR A 451 -15.78 -25.85 -15.38
CA THR A 451 -14.37 -25.99 -15.01
C THR A 451 -13.39 -25.42 -16.03
N ALA A 452 -13.86 -25.17 -17.26
CA ALA A 452 -13.02 -24.82 -18.41
C ALA A 452 -11.89 -25.84 -18.71
N LEU A 453 -12.06 -27.09 -18.28
CA LEU A 453 -11.16 -28.22 -18.51
C LEU A 453 -11.87 -29.29 -19.35
N PRO A 454 -11.15 -30.07 -20.17
CA PRO A 454 -11.71 -31.23 -20.86
C PRO A 454 -12.29 -32.25 -19.87
N TYR A 455 -13.41 -32.87 -20.22
CA TYR A 455 -14.11 -33.83 -19.36
C TYR A 455 -13.20 -34.96 -18.82
N PRO A 456 -12.31 -35.58 -19.62
CA PRO A 456 -11.42 -36.63 -19.11
C PRO A 456 -10.53 -36.16 -17.95
N ASP A 457 -10.05 -34.91 -18.01
CA ASP A 457 -9.18 -34.32 -17.00
C ASP A 457 -9.98 -34.03 -15.71
N VAL A 458 -11.17 -33.44 -15.86
CA VAL A 458 -12.09 -33.16 -14.73
C VAL A 458 -12.51 -34.45 -14.05
N ALA A 459 -12.87 -35.48 -14.81
CA ALA A 459 -13.27 -36.77 -14.29
C ALA A 459 -12.13 -37.44 -13.51
N ALA A 460 -10.90 -37.41 -14.06
CA ALA A 460 -9.72 -37.94 -13.38
C ALA A 460 -9.44 -37.22 -12.05
N VAL A 461 -9.54 -35.88 -12.04
CA VAL A 461 -9.38 -35.07 -10.84
C VAL A 461 -10.45 -35.39 -9.80
N LEU A 462 -11.73 -35.45 -10.19
CA LEU A 462 -12.83 -35.76 -9.28
C LEU A 462 -12.68 -37.15 -8.63
N VAL A 463 -12.30 -38.17 -9.41
CA VAL A 463 -12.01 -39.51 -8.90
C VAL A 463 -10.86 -39.48 -7.90
N HIS A 464 -9.79 -38.75 -8.23
CA HIS A 464 -8.64 -38.64 -7.34
C HIS A 464 -8.97 -37.93 -6.02
N VAL A 465 -9.75 -36.84 -6.06
CA VAL A 465 -10.20 -36.10 -4.87
C VAL A 465 -11.08 -36.98 -3.98
N LEU A 466 -12.00 -37.75 -4.56
CA LEU A 466 -12.85 -38.68 -3.81
C LEU A 466 -12.03 -39.79 -3.15
N HIS A 467 -11.03 -40.33 -3.86
CA HIS A 467 -10.13 -41.34 -3.30
C HIS A 467 -9.29 -40.78 -2.15
N LEU A 468 -8.68 -39.61 -2.33
CA LEU A 468 -7.89 -38.95 -1.28
C LEU A 468 -8.75 -38.65 -0.04
N ARG A 469 -10.01 -38.22 -0.23
CA ARG A 469 -10.97 -38.04 0.86
C ARG A 469 -11.20 -39.33 1.63
N ASP A 470 -11.42 -40.45 0.95
CA ASP A 470 -11.68 -41.73 1.60
C ASP A 470 -10.46 -42.23 2.39
N VAL A 471 -9.24 -41.95 1.89
CA VAL A 471 -8.00 -42.19 2.62
C VAL A 471 -7.90 -41.31 3.87
N LEU A 472 -8.07 -39.99 3.74
CA LEU A 472 -7.99 -39.05 4.87
C LEU A 472 -9.04 -39.34 5.96
N ARG A 473 -10.24 -39.81 5.58
CA ARG A 473 -11.28 -40.26 6.52
C ARG A 473 -10.86 -41.50 7.30
N LYS A 474 -10.19 -42.44 6.64
CA LYS A 474 -9.68 -43.66 7.28
C LYS A 474 -8.51 -43.37 8.21
N GLU A 475 -7.67 -42.39 7.87
CA GLU A 475 -6.51 -42.01 8.68
C GLU A 475 -6.87 -41.07 9.86
N GLY A 476 -7.88 -40.19 9.70
CA GLY A 476 -8.35 -39.29 10.75
C GLY A 476 -9.34 -39.92 11.75
N GLY A 477 -9.82 -41.14 11.49
CA GLY A 477 -10.78 -41.85 12.32
C GLY A 477 -10.15 -42.97 13.14
N HIS A 478 -9.74 -42.70 14.38
CA HIS A 478 -9.74 -43.76 15.38
C HIS A 478 -11.20 -44.14 15.70
N GLY A 479 -11.63 -45.27 15.13
CA GLY A 479 -12.78 -46.04 15.58
C GLY A 479 -14.13 -45.63 15.00
N GLN A 480 -14.47 -46.21 13.84
CA GLN A 480 -15.56 -47.20 13.72
C GLN A 480 -15.77 -47.51 12.23
N GLY A 481 -15.58 -48.78 11.87
CA GLY A 481 -15.75 -49.27 10.52
C GLY A 481 -17.21 -49.17 10.08
N VAL A 482 -17.42 -48.51 8.94
CA VAL A 482 -18.53 -48.83 8.06
C VAL A 482 -17.95 -48.96 6.66
N GLU A 483 -17.83 -50.20 6.21
CA GLU A 483 -17.47 -50.55 4.86
C GLU A 483 -18.62 -50.11 3.93
N ARG A 484 -18.41 -49.07 3.12
CA ARG A 484 -19.25 -48.81 1.95
C ARG A 484 -18.39 -49.00 0.70
N THR A 485 -18.74 -49.99 -0.10
CA THR A 485 -18.22 -50.23 -1.44
C THR A 485 -18.55 -49.02 -2.33
N VAL A 486 -17.52 -48.25 -2.68
CA VAL A 486 -17.57 -47.30 -3.80
C VAL A 486 -17.44 -48.12 -5.08
N GLU A 487 -18.41 -48.01 -5.97
CA GLU A 487 -18.35 -48.66 -7.28
C GLU A 487 -17.15 -48.12 -8.09
N PRO A 488 -16.27 -48.97 -8.65
CA PRO A 488 -15.09 -48.48 -9.38
C PRO A 488 -15.46 -47.66 -10.62
N ALA A 489 -14.78 -46.54 -10.82
CA ALA A 489 -14.96 -45.61 -11.94
C ALA A 489 -14.89 -46.27 -13.34
N ASP A 490 -14.30 -47.46 -13.43
CA ASP A 490 -14.24 -48.29 -14.65
C ASP A 490 -15.62 -48.63 -15.25
N ARG A 491 -16.69 -48.71 -14.43
CA ARG A 491 -18.03 -49.05 -14.94
C ARG A 491 -18.72 -47.92 -15.70
N ARG A 492 -18.39 -46.65 -15.40
CA ARG A 492 -18.96 -45.49 -16.12
C ARG A 492 -18.19 -45.16 -17.39
N LEU A 493 -16.86 -45.31 -17.39
CA LEU A 493 -16.02 -45.21 -18.59
C LEU A 493 -16.42 -46.24 -19.66
N ARG A 494 -16.81 -47.46 -19.25
CA ARG A 494 -17.36 -48.47 -20.17
C ARG A 494 -18.74 -48.11 -20.74
N ARG A 495 -19.65 -47.56 -19.92
CA ARG A 495 -20.99 -47.13 -20.40
C ARG A 495 -20.95 -45.97 -21.40
N VAL A 496 -20.04 -45.02 -21.22
CA VAL A 496 -19.87 -43.89 -22.16
C VAL A 496 -19.15 -44.34 -23.44
N GLY A 497 -18.22 -45.31 -23.34
CA GLY A 497 -17.60 -45.96 -24.49
C GLY A 497 -18.60 -46.74 -25.37
N GLU A 498 -19.60 -47.38 -24.77
CA GLU A 498 -20.67 -48.08 -25.47
C GLU A 498 -21.67 -47.12 -26.14
N GLN A 499 -21.97 -45.96 -25.53
CA GLN A 499 -22.80 -44.93 -26.15
C GLN A 499 -22.15 -44.26 -27.37
N ARG A 500 -20.81 -44.15 -27.43
CA ARG A 500 -20.09 -43.68 -28.63
C ARG A 500 -19.99 -44.73 -29.74
N ARG A 501 -19.97 -46.04 -29.42
CA ARG A 501 -19.97 -47.12 -30.43
C ARG A 501 -21.32 -47.30 -31.12
N GLY A 502 -22.41 -46.77 -30.57
CA GLY A 502 -23.74 -46.74 -31.21
C GLY A 502 -23.91 -45.67 -32.30
N ARG A 503 -22.93 -44.79 -32.52
CA ARG A 503 -22.96 -43.72 -33.53
C ARG A 503 -21.62 -43.58 -34.25
N SER A 504 -21.19 -44.61 -34.97
CA SER A 504 -20.24 -44.50 -36.10
C SER A 504 -20.00 -45.88 -36.72
N GLY A 505 -20.67 -46.15 -37.84
CA GLY A 505 -20.22 -47.20 -38.76
C GLY A 505 -18.95 -46.73 -39.45
N GLY A 506 -17.82 -47.38 -39.21
CA GLY A 506 -16.56 -47.05 -39.87
C GLY A 506 -15.34 -47.77 -39.29
N ARG A 507 -14.98 -48.88 -39.93
CA ARG A 507 -13.72 -49.66 -39.94
C ARG A 507 -12.71 -49.50 -38.80
N ALA A 508 -12.47 -50.63 -38.14
CA ALA A 508 -11.36 -50.89 -37.24
C ALA A 508 -9.97 -50.80 -37.91
N VAL A 509 -9.03 -50.14 -37.24
CA VAL A 509 -7.60 -50.48 -37.25
C VAL A 509 -7.12 -50.34 -35.81
N GLY A 510 -6.89 -51.46 -35.13
CA GLY A 510 -6.45 -51.52 -33.74
C GLY A 510 -5.15 -52.31 -33.64
N ILE A 511 -4.05 -51.58 -33.44
CA ILE A 511 -2.71 -52.06 -33.13
C ILE A 511 -2.75 -52.72 -31.74
N GLY A 512 -2.25 -53.95 -31.63
CA GLY A 512 -2.19 -54.71 -30.38
C GLY A 512 -1.03 -54.26 -29.48
N VAL A 513 -1.27 -54.25 -28.17
CA VAL A 513 -0.21 -54.25 -27.16
C VAL A 513 -0.57 -55.28 -26.08
N HIS A 514 0.34 -56.23 -25.87
CA HIS A 514 0.24 -57.32 -24.88
C HIS A 514 0.44 -56.81 -23.44
N PRO A 515 -0.17 -57.45 -22.44
CA PRO A 515 0.10 -57.21 -21.03
C PRO A 515 1.20 -58.15 -20.51
N GLY A 516 2.21 -57.59 -19.85
CA GLY A 516 3.20 -58.38 -19.12
C GLY A 516 4.32 -57.53 -18.52
N GLU A 517 4.31 -57.40 -17.19
CA GLU A 517 5.40 -57.82 -16.28
C GLU A 517 5.43 -56.94 -15.02
N ILE A 518 4.91 -57.53 -13.94
CA ILE A 518 5.15 -57.14 -12.56
C ILE A 518 6.41 -57.89 -12.13
N VAL A 519 7.51 -57.18 -11.89
CA VAL A 519 8.68 -57.73 -11.21
C VAL A 519 8.70 -57.25 -9.77
N THR A 520 8.48 -58.20 -8.86
CA THR A 520 8.71 -58.12 -7.43
C THR A 520 10.19 -58.39 -7.12
N ALA A 521 10.84 -57.45 -6.42
CA ALA A 521 12.04 -57.69 -5.61
C ALA A 521 12.05 -56.61 -4.52
N GLY A 522 12.00 -56.88 -3.22
CA GLY A 522 12.77 -57.87 -2.48
C GLY A 522 13.69 -57.10 -1.53
N ARG A 523 13.14 -56.56 -0.42
CA ARG A 523 13.91 -55.88 0.63
C ARG A 523 14.87 -56.87 1.31
N ARG A 524 16.17 -56.78 1.00
CA ARG A 524 17.24 -57.31 1.87
C ARG A 524 17.71 -56.23 2.82
N ARG A 525 17.65 -56.55 4.12
CA ARG A 525 18.36 -55.84 5.20
C ARG A 525 19.85 -56.13 5.07
N GLN A 526 20.70 -55.12 5.23
CA GLN A 526 22.08 -55.32 5.65
C GLN A 526 22.46 -54.22 6.64
N ARG A 527 22.84 -54.65 7.84
CA ARG A 527 23.52 -53.87 8.88
C ARG A 527 25.02 -53.85 8.56
N ASP A 528 25.68 -52.73 8.83
CA ASP A 528 26.99 -52.56 9.50
C ASP A 528 27.56 -51.19 9.12
N ARG A 529 27.62 -50.21 10.04
CA ARG A 529 28.59 -49.93 11.12
C ARG A 529 29.73 -48.97 10.69
N ALA A 530 29.73 -47.82 11.38
CA ALA A 530 30.85 -47.04 11.92
C ALA A 530 31.78 -46.21 11.00
N ARG A 531 31.79 -44.88 11.27
CA ARG A 531 32.93 -43.96 11.53
C ARG A 531 32.38 -42.53 11.65
N GLU A 532 32.24 -41.97 12.86
CA GLU A 532 33.19 -41.07 13.56
C GLU A 532 33.58 -39.78 12.80
N HIS A 533 33.05 -38.65 13.29
CA HIS A 533 33.73 -37.37 13.61
C HIS A 533 32.65 -36.30 13.87
N ALA A 534 32.39 -35.93 15.13
CA ALA A 534 33.04 -34.85 15.90
C ALA A 534 32.19 -33.56 15.90
N LEU A 535 31.45 -33.37 17.00
CA LEU A 535 30.77 -32.14 17.42
C LEU A 535 31.79 -31.16 18.02
N PRO A 536 31.61 -29.83 17.91
CA PRO A 536 32.18 -28.89 18.85
C PRO A 536 31.15 -28.45 19.91
N THR A 537 31.59 -28.57 21.16
CA THR A 537 31.01 -28.12 22.43
C THR A 537 30.86 -26.58 22.50
N PRO A 538 29.87 -26.04 23.27
CA PRO A 538 29.67 -24.60 23.41
C PRO A 538 30.61 -23.96 24.45
N LEU A 539 30.99 -22.70 24.24
CA LEU A 539 31.70 -21.87 25.24
C LEU A 539 30.71 -20.96 26.01
N PRO A 540 31.06 -20.58 27.26
CA PRO A 540 30.12 -20.10 28.26
C PRO A 540 30.04 -18.57 28.36
N ARG A 541 28.93 -18.09 28.93
CA ARG A 541 28.75 -16.74 29.45
C ARG A 541 29.70 -16.48 30.63
N GLN A 542 30.25 -15.27 30.73
CA GLN A 542 30.38 -14.55 32.01
C GLN A 542 30.56 -13.04 31.82
N GLN A 543 29.84 -12.31 32.69
CA GLN A 543 29.97 -10.91 33.16
C GLN A 543 29.63 -9.76 32.20
#